data_AF-A0A8T0LAI2-F1
#
_entry.id   AF-A0A8T0LAI2-F1
#
_cell.length_a   1.000
_cell.length_b   1.000
_cell.length_c   1.000
_cell.angle_alpha   90.00
_cell.angle_beta   90.00
_cell.angle_gamma   90.00
#
_symmetry.space_group_name_H-M   'P 1'
#
loop_
_entity.id
_entity.type
_entity.pdbx_description
1 polymer ?
#
loop_
_entity_poly.entity_id
_entity_poly.type
_entity_poly.pdbx_seq_one_letter_code
_entity_poly.pdbx_strand_id
1 'polypeptide(L)'
;MELMPNIWKVKCTVGRERLSALCLMQKFADLFSLGTVLKIKSAFAVDHMKGFVYIEAERQCDINEACQGIPGIYVTRVALVPNSEVYHLFSVRNRTPEISEGMWARIKGGNYKGDLAQVVAVNNTRKKVTVKLIPRIDLQALAAKFGGGYSRQKVAVPAPRLISSSELDCTFEVGTSNPVYNKLLLTISQSLVSCQEKRAILEFYFGT
;
A
#
# COMPACT_ATOMS: atom_id res chain seq x y z
N MET A 1 31.00 -15.36 -26.38
CA MET A 1 29.56 -15.20 -26.68
C MET A 1 28.84 -15.04 -25.36
N GLU A 2 28.21 -13.90 -25.14
CA GLU A 2 27.41 -13.64 -23.94
C GLU A 2 26.19 -14.57 -23.97
N LEU A 3 26.16 -15.59 -23.11
CA LEU A 3 25.04 -16.51 -23.00
C LEU A 3 23.92 -15.78 -22.25
N MET A 4 22.87 -15.38 -22.96
CA MET A 4 21.68 -14.84 -22.31
C MET A 4 21.08 -15.89 -21.36
N PRO A 5 20.68 -15.50 -20.14
CA PRO A 5 20.13 -16.42 -19.17
C PRO A 5 18.76 -16.93 -19.62
N ASN A 6 18.54 -18.24 -19.53
CA ASN A 6 17.24 -18.86 -19.76
C ASN A 6 16.34 -18.60 -18.55
N ILE A 7 15.45 -17.63 -18.68
CA ILE A 7 14.46 -17.29 -17.65
C ILE A 7 13.12 -17.91 -18.01
N TRP A 8 12.49 -18.55 -17.05
CA TRP A 8 11.19 -19.18 -17.17
C TRP A 8 10.21 -18.52 -16.23
N LYS A 9 8.98 -18.32 -16.69
CA LYS A 9 7.86 -17.88 -15.85
C LYS A 9 7.02 -19.08 -15.44
N VAL A 10 6.71 -19.17 -14.16
CA VAL A 10 5.87 -20.23 -13.57
C VAL A 10 4.68 -19.58 -12.90
N LYS A 11 3.47 -20.08 -13.18
CA LYS A 11 2.26 -19.58 -12.53
C LYS A 11 2.34 -19.87 -11.03
N CYS A 12 2.01 -18.87 -10.21
CA CYS A 12 1.83 -19.03 -8.78
C CYS A 12 0.55 -18.36 -8.28
N THR A 13 0.22 -18.56 -7.00
CA THR A 13 -0.88 -17.87 -6.32
C THR A 13 -0.64 -16.37 -6.29
N VAL A 14 -1.64 -15.60 -6.70
CA VAL A 14 -1.57 -14.13 -6.74
C VAL A 14 -1.42 -13.56 -5.32
N GLY A 15 -0.50 -12.61 -5.14
CA GLY A 15 -0.18 -12.00 -3.85
C GLY A 15 0.79 -12.81 -2.99
N ARG A 16 1.26 -13.97 -3.47
CA ARG A 16 2.29 -14.80 -2.80
C ARG A 16 3.56 -14.96 -3.63
N GLU A 17 3.75 -14.18 -4.69
CA GLU A 17 4.87 -14.27 -5.63
C GLU A 17 6.22 -14.18 -4.90
N ARG A 18 6.39 -13.16 -4.05
CA ARG A 18 7.61 -12.95 -3.25
C ARG A 18 7.84 -14.08 -2.24
N LEU A 19 6.77 -14.60 -1.66
CA LEU A 19 6.85 -15.75 -0.75
C LEU A 19 7.28 -17.01 -1.51
N SER A 20 6.71 -17.28 -2.69
CA SER A 20 7.08 -18.41 -3.54
C SER A 20 8.56 -18.36 -3.95
N ALA A 21 9.07 -17.18 -4.34
CA ALA A 21 10.49 -16.99 -4.64
C ALA A 21 11.37 -17.27 -3.41
N LEU A 22 10.98 -16.78 -2.22
CA LEU A 22 11.69 -17.06 -0.97
C LEU A 22 11.68 -18.55 -0.60
N CYS A 23 10.55 -19.24 -0.77
CA CYS A 23 10.47 -20.68 -0.53
C CYS A 23 11.39 -21.46 -1.48
N LEU A 24 11.51 -21.06 -2.75
CA LEU A 24 12.45 -21.66 -3.69
C LEU A 24 13.91 -21.46 -3.26
N MET A 25 14.27 -20.23 -2.87
CA MET A 25 15.61 -19.90 -2.37
C MET A 25 15.94 -20.66 -1.08
N GLN A 26 14.98 -20.77 -0.16
CA GLN A 26 15.15 -21.53 1.08
C GLN A 26 15.34 -23.02 0.80
N LYS A 27 14.49 -23.61 -0.04
CA LYS A 27 14.62 -25.02 -0.45
C LYS A 27 15.98 -25.30 -1.10
N PHE A 28 16.51 -24.37 -1.90
CA PHE A 28 17.85 -24.48 -2.46
C PHE A 28 18.92 -24.55 -1.37
N ALA A 29 18.88 -23.64 -0.39
CA ALA A 29 19.82 -23.63 0.72
C ALA A 29 19.73 -24.91 1.59
N ASP A 30 18.50 -25.35 1.88
CA ASP A 30 18.25 -26.55 2.68
C ASP A 30 18.79 -27.81 1.98
N LEU A 31 18.48 -27.99 0.70
CA LEU A 31 18.97 -29.15 -0.07
C LEU A 31 20.49 -29.12 -0.28
N PHE A 32 21.05 -27.92 -0.50
CA PHE A 32 22.50 -27.75 -0.60
C PHE A 32 23.20 -28.21 0.68
N SER A 33 22.63 -27.90 1.86
CA SER A 33 23.16 -28.36 3.16
C SER A 33 23.10 -29.88 3.34
N LEU A 34 22.13 -30.55 2.69
CA LEU A 34 21.95 -32.00 2.70
C LEU A 34 22.77 -32.72 1.60
N GLY A 35 23.57 -31.99 0.82
CA GLY A 35 24.38 -32.53 -0.29
C GLY A 35 23.59 -32.80 -1.58
N THR A 36 22.33 -32.37 -1.66
CA THR A 36 21.52 -32.46 -2.89
C THR A 36 21.54 -31.12 -3.63
N VAL A 37 21.99 -31.12 -4.89
CA VAL A 37 22.13 -29.89 -5.67
C VAL A 37 20.93 -29.69 -6.60
N LEU A 38 20.11 -28.67 -6.32
CA LEU A 38 19.10 -28.20 -7.26
C LEU A 38 19.78 -27.48 -8.45
N LYS A 39 19.30 -27.75 -9.66
CA LYS A 39 19.87 -27.22 -10.92
C LYS A 39 19.29 -25.86 -11.36
N ILE A 40 18.70 -25.12 -10.44
CA ILE A 40 18.25 -23.73 -10.68
C ILE A 40 19.37 -22.77 -10.32
N LYS A 41 19.49 -21.66 -11.04
CA LYS A 41 20.51 -20.63 -10.82
C LYS A 41 20.00 -19.52 -9.91
N SER A 42 18.80 -19.00 -10.22
CA SER A 42 18.17 -17.93 -9.45
C SER A 42 16.64 -18.03 -9.50
N ALA A 43 15.96 -17.43 -8.53
CA ALA A 43 14.51 -17.31 -8.49
C ALA A 43 14.11 -15.93 -7.95
N PHE A 44 13.16 -15.26 -8.60
CA PHE A 44 12.74 -13.91 -8.22
C PHE A 44 11.28 -13.64 -8.58
N ALA A 45 10.71 -12.64 -7.90
CA ALA A 45 9.37 -12.13 -8.16
C ALA A 45 9.45 -10.67 -8.60
N VAL A 46 8.61 -10.28 -9.55
CA VAL A 46 8.58 -8.93 -10.11
C VAL A 46 7.32 -8.22 -9.63
N ASP A 47 7.47 -7.11 -8.89
CA ASP A 47 6.37 -6.46 -8.16
C ASP A 47 5.17 -6.05 -9.04
N HIS A 48 5.42 -5.70 -10.30
CA HIS A 48 4.36 -5.29 -11.22
C HIS A 48 3.70 -6.45 -11.97
N MET A 49 4.28 -7.65 -11.90
CA MET A 49 3.78 -8.87 -12.54
C MET A 49 3.11 -9.75 -11.49
N LYS A 50 1.81 -9.95 -11.62
CA LYS A 50 1.02 -10.71 -10.62
C LYS A 50 0.84 -12.15 -11.04
N GLY A 51 0.95 -13.04 -10.05
CA GLY A 51 0.67 -14.46 -10.18
C GLY A 51 1.72 -15.25 -10.94
N PHE A 52 2.95 -14.74 -11.04
CA PHE A 52 4.08 -15.44 -11.64
C PHE A 52 5.33 -15.30 -10.76
N VAL A 53 6.13 -16.37 -10.74
CA VAL A 53 7.51 -16.37 -10.26
C VAL A 53 8.43 -16.65 -11.44
N TYR A 54 9.60 -16.03 -11.44
CA TYR A 54 10.60 -16.18 -12.49
C TYR A 54 11.77 -17.00 -11.97
N ILE A 55 12.21 -17.98 -12.74
CA ILE A 55 13.25 -18.93 -12.37
C ILE A 55 14.25 -19.01 -13.51
N GLU A 56 15.51 -18.83 -13.19
CA GLU A 56 16.61 -19.03 -14.12
C GLU A 56 17.08 -20.48 -14.05
N ALA A 57 16.97 -21.20 -15.17
CA ALA A 57 17.36 -22.60 -15.27
C ALA A 57 17.62 -22.97 -16.74
N GLU A 58 18.51 -23.94 -16.96
CA GLU A 58 18.84 -24.37 -18.32
C GLU A 58 17.70 -25.16 -18.96
N ARG A 59 17.05 -26.03 -18.20
CA ARG A 59 16.00 -26.94 -18.69
C ARG A 59 14.74 -26.84 -17.85
N GLN A 60 13.60 -27.07 -18.50
CA GLN A 60 12.30 -27.09 -17.82
C GLN A 60 12.19 -28.17 -16.74
N CYS A 61 12.86 -29.32 -16.90
CA CYS A 61 12.83 -30.40 -15.90
C CYS A 61 13.40 -29.94 -14.54
N ASP A 62 14.45 -29.11 -14.57
CA ASP A 62 15.12 -28.62 -13.37
C ASP A 62 14.18 -27.68 -12.56
N ILE A 63 13.30 -26.98 -13.27
CA ILE A 63 12.24 -26.14 -12.67
C ILE A 63 11.17 -27.01 -12.02
N ASN A 64 10.75 -28.08 -12.69
CA ASN A 64 9.72 -28.98 -12.17
C ASN A 64 10.17 -29.63 -10.85
N GLU A 65 11.43 -30.06 -10.79
CA GLU A 65 12.06 -30.60 -9.57
C GLU A 65 12.15 -29.54 -8.46
N ALA A 66 12.60 -28.33 -8.80
CA ALA A 66 12.69 -27.23 -7.85
C ALA A 66 11.32 -26.83 -7.28
N CYS A 67 10.29 -26.76 -8.11
CA CYS A 67 8.94 -26.37 -7.69
C CYS A 67 8.16 -27.47 -6.95
N GLN A 68 8.62 -28.73 -7.03
CA GLN A 68 7.96 -29.85 -6.35
C GLN A 68 7.87 -29.63 -4.84
N GLY A 69 6.70 -29.84 -4.26
CA GLY A 69 6.45 -29.69 -2.82
C GLY A 69 6.30 -28.24 -2.34
N ILE A 70 6.43 -27.23 -3.21
CA ILE A 70 6.21 -25.83 -2.83
C ILE A 70 4.73 -25.46 -3.02
N PRO A 71 4.02 -25.04 -1.96
CA PRO A 71 2.61 -24.71 -2.05
C PRO A 71 2.38 -23.44 -2.87
N GLY A 72 1.33 -23.45 -3.69
CA GLY A 72 0.91 -22.28 -4.48
C GLY A 72 1.73 -22.02 -5.74
N ILE A 73 2.62 -22.93 -6.14
CA ILE A 73 3.27 -22.95 -7.47
C ILE A 73 2.61 -24.01 -8.34
N TYR A 74 2.28 -23.67 -9.58
CA TYR A 74 1.63 -24.57 -10.53
C TYR A 74 2.64 -25.05 -11.57
N VAL A 75 3.28 -26.19 -11.29
CA VAL A 75 4.34 -26.80 -12.12
C VAL A 75 3.87 -27.13 -13.55
N THR A 76 2.57 -27.34 -13.74
CA THR A 76 1.98 -27.58 -15.07
C THR A 76 1.94 -26.34 -15.96
N ARG A 77 2.19 -25.14 -15.41
CA ARG A 77 2.07 -23.85 -16.11
C ARG A 77 3.40 -23.10 -16.13
N VAL A 78 4.35 -23.67 -16.87
CA VAL A 78 5.71 -23.15 -17.07
C VAL A 78 5.85 -22.69 -18.52
N ALA A 79 6.47 -21.53 -18.74
CA ALA A 79 6.77 -21.01 -20.07
C ALA A 79 8.13 -20.30 -20.08
N LEU A 80 8.86 -20.43 -21.18
CA LEU A 80 10.10 -19.68 -21.39
C LEU A 80 9.77 -18.18 -21.61
N VAL A 81 10.57 -17.30 -21.04
CA VAL A 81 10.49 -15.86 -21.29
C VAL A 81 11.29 -15.54 -22.56
N PRO A 82 10.70 -14.86 -23.56
CA PRO A 82 11.45 -14.42 -24.74
C PRO A 82 12.63 -13.52 -24.37
N ASN A 83 13.75 -13.64 -25.07
CA ASN A 83 14.96 -12.86 -24.78
C ASN A 83 14.73 -11.34 -24.83
N SER A 84 13.82 -10.87 -25.67
CA SER A 84 13.41 -9.46 -25.74
C SER A 84 12.74 -8.97 -24.46
N GLU A 85 12.06 -9.85 -23.72
CA GLU A 85 11.31 -9.50 -22.50
C GLU A 85 12.15 -9.58 -21.23
N VAL A 86 13.29 -10.29 -21.25
CA VAL A 86 14.15 -10.50 -20.08
C VAL A 86 14.58 -9.17 -19.45
N TYR A 87 15.04 -8.21 -20.27
CA TYR A 87 15.45 -6.89 -19.78
C TYR A 87 14.31 -6.11 -19.13
N HIS A 88 13.08 -6.30 -19.60
CA HIS A 88 11.90 -5.62 -19.04
C HIS A 88 11.56 -6.12 -17.63
N LEU A 89 11.92 -7.35 -17.28
CA LEU A 89 11.72 -7.89 -15.92
C LEU A 89 12.52 -7.11 -14.87
N PHE A 90 13.71 -6.63 -15.24
CA PHE A 90 14.62 -5.90 -14.36
C PHE A 90 14.48 -4.38 -14.45
N SER A 91 13.56 -3.89 -15.30
CA SER A 91 13.29 -2.46 -15.41
C SER A 91 12.60 -1.96 -14.14
N VAL A 92 13.36 -1.30 -13.27
CA VAL A 92 12.83 -0.61 -12.09
C VAL A 92 11.97 0.57 -12.56
N ARG A 93 10.64 0.43 -12.47
CA ARG A 93 9.75 1.57 -12.59
C ARG A 93 9.70 2.26 -11.24
N ASN A 94 10.31 3.43 -11.14
CA ASN A 94 10.13 4.32 -10.00
C ASN A 94 8.66 4.77 -9.95
N ARG A 95 7.80 3.95 -9.35
CA ARG A 95 6.45 4.35 -8.93
C ARG A 95 6.54 5.00 -7.56
N THR A 96 7.29 6.08 -7.47
CA THR A 96 6.99 7.09 -6.46
C THR A 96 5.87 7.93 -7.05
N PRO A 97 4.61 7.78 -6.60
CA PRO A 97 3.68 8.89 -6.81
C PRO A 97 4.33 10.07 -6.09
N GLU A 98 4.90 11.00 -6.83
CA GLU A 98 5.34 12.28 -6.29
C GLU A 98 4.08 12.98 -5.83
N ILE A 99 3.74 12.78 -4.56
CA ILE A 99 2.70 13.52 -3.89
C ILE A 99 3.35 14.86 -3.54
N SER A 100 2.84 15.94 -4.13
CA SER A 100 3.24 17.30 -3.77
C SER A 100 2.17 17.98 -2.93
N GLU A 101 2.57 19.04 -2.25
CA GLU A 101 1.64 19.98 -1.63
C GLU A 101 0.68 20.55 -2.68
N GLY A 102 -0.56 20.81 -2.29
CA GLY A 102 -1.63 21.25 -3.16
C GLY A 102 -2.34 20.15 -3.96
N MET A 103 -1.79 18.93 -4.05
CA MET A 103 -2.45 17.83 -4.76
C MET A 103 -3.71 17.37 -4.04
N TRP A 104 -4.69 16.91 -4.82
CA TRP A 104 -5.88 16.25 -4.30
C TRP A 104 -5.69 14.73 -4.25
N ALA A 105 -6.23 14.13 -3.21
CA ALA A 105 -5.99 12.75 -2.84
C ALA A 105 -7.26 12.12 -2.27
N ARG A 106 -7.48 10.82 -2.52
CA ARG A 106 -8.60 10.08 -1.93
C ARG A 106 -8.13 9.20 -0.78
N ILE A 107 -8.83 9.30 0.34
CA ILE A 107 -8.53 8.53 1.55
C ILE A 107 -8.99 7.07 1.38
N LYS A 108 -8.10 6.09 1.60
CA LYS A 108 -8.43 4.65 1.44
C LYS A 108 -9.01 3.98 2.70
N GLY A 109 -8.89 4.57 3.89
CA GLY A 109 -9.29 3.91 5.14
C GLY A 109 -9.66 4.88 6.28
N GLY A 110 -10.23 4.34 7.35
CA GLY A 110 -10.73 5.13 8.50
C GLY A 110 -12.11 5.75 8.27
N ASN A 111 -12.52 6.65 9.16
CA ASN A 111 -13.84 7.30 9.13
C ASN A 111 -14.03 8.21 7.89
N TYR A 112 -12.93 8.68 7.31
CA TYR A 112 -12.91 9.54 6.12
C TYR A 112 -12.68 8.75 4.83
N LYS A 113 -12.83 7.41 4.85
CA LYS A 113 -12.64 6.56 3.67
C LYS A 113 -13.55 7.02 2.53
N GLY A 114 -12.93 7.28 1.37
CA GLY A 114 -13.61 7.74 0.18
C GLY A 114 -13.64 9.26 0.02
N ASP A 115 -13.31 10.04 1.05
CA ASP A 115 -13.32 11.50 0.97
C ASP A 115 -12.15 12.03 0.12
N LEU A 116 -12.41 13.18 -0.51
CA LEU A 116 -11.39 13.97 -1.20
C LEU A 116 -10.68 14.86 -0.16
N ALA A 117 -9.36 14.87 -0.22
CA ALA A 117 -8.51 15.61 0.68
C ALA A 117 -7.44 16.37 -0.11
N GLN A 118 -7.13 17.58 0.30
CA GLN A 118 -6.01 18.34 -0.27
C GLN A 118 -4.75 18.11 0.56
N VAL A 119 -3.62 17.85 -0.08
CA VAL A 119 -2.33 17.69 0.58
C VAL A 119 -1.79 19.05 0.99
N VAL A 120 -1.51 19.22 2.28
CA VAL A 120 -0.99 20.46 2.87
C VAL A 120 0.50 20.38 3.11
N ALA A 121 0.97 19.21 3.58
CA ALA A 121 2.40 19.01 3.85
C ALA A 121 2.79 17.55 3.59
N VAL A 122 3.99 17.34 3.06
CA VAL A 122 4.53 16.00 2.79
C VAL A 122 5.75 15.75 3.66
N ASN A 123 5.69 14.73 4.50
CA ASN A 123 6.82 14.27 5.29
C ASN A 123 7.42 13.01 4.66
N ASN A 124 8.46 13.19 3.85
CA ASN A 124 9.14 12.10 3.14
C ASN A 124 9.86 11.15 4.09
N THR A 125 10.48 11.65 5.16
CA THR A 125 11.21 10.84 6.15
C THR A 125 10.30 9.84 6.84
N ARG A 126 9.09 10.26 7.23
CA ARG A 126 8.11 9.42 7.92
C ARG A 126 7.12 8.73 6.98
N LYS A 127 7.22 8.97 5.67
CA LYS A 127 6.24 8.54 4.66
C LYS A 127 4.81 8.89 5.08
N LYS A 128 4.59 10.12 5.53
CA LYS A 128 3.28 10.64 5.96
C LYS A 128 2.93 11.93 5.22
N VAL A 129 1.64 12.18 5.06
CA VAL A 129 1.09 13.35 4.41
C VAL A 129 0.05 13.96 5.34
N THR A 130 0.13 15.27 5.54
CA THR A 130 -0.91 16.04 6.23
C THR A 130 -1.90 16.52 5.19
N VAL A 131 -3.18 16.27 5.43
CA VAL A 131 -4.24 16.61 4.49
C VAL A 131 -5.32 17.48 5.14
N LYS A 132 -5.94 18.33 4.32
CA LYS A 132 -7.14 19.11 4.65
C LYS A 132 -8.37 18.33 4.19
N LEU A 133 -9.31 18.11 5.11
CA LEU A 133 -10.54 17.33 4.92
C LEU A 133 -11.76 18.12 5.40
N ILE A 134 -12.94 17.75 4.89
CA ILE A 134 -14.22 18.23 5.44
C ILE A 134 -14.54 17.40 6.69
N PRO A 135 -14.77 18.02 7.85
CA PRO A 135 -15.05 17.29 9.08
C PRO A 135 -16.32 16.43 8.99
N ARG A 136 -16.27 15.26 9.63
CA ARG A 136 -17.40 14.35 9.86
C ARG A 136 -17.50 14.13 11.36
N ILE A 137 -17.92 15.15 12.09
CA ILE A 137 -17.94 15.17 13.54
C ILE A 137 -19.37 15.35 14.03
N ASP A 138 -19.76 14.49 14.97
CA ASP A 138 -20.97 14.67 15.78
C ASP A 138 -20.53 15.11 17.18
N LEU A 139 -20.81 16.38 17.51
CA LEU A 139 -20.42 17.02 18.77
C LEU A 139 -21.07 16.33 19.98
N GLN A 140 -22.31 15.84 19.83
CA GLN A 140 -23.03 15.17 20.91
C GLN A 140 -22.42 13.80 21.21
N ALA A 141 -22.08 13.04 20.16
CA ALA A 141 -21.39 11.76 20.29
C ALA A 141 -19.96 11.92 20.85
N LEU A 142 -19.29 13.05 20.58
CA LEU A 142 -18.01 13.38 21.21
C LEU A 142 -18.17 13.64 22.71
N ALA A 143 -19.09 14.52 23.11
CA ALA A 143 -19.33 14.84 24.51
C ALA A 143 -19.66 13.59 25.34
N ALA A 144 -20.51 12.70 24.81
CA ALA A 144 -20.87 11.46 25.49
C ALA A 144 -19.70 10.46 25.63
N LYS A 145 -18.71 10.48 24.71
CA LYS A 145 -17.49 9.66 24.84
C LYS A 145 -16.54 10.16 25.92
N PHE A 146 -16.48 11.46 26.17
CA PHE A 146 -15.67 12.03 27.25
C PHE A 146 -16.31 11.81 28.64
N GLY A 147 -17.63 11.55 28.69
CA GLY A 147 -18.38 11.23 29.93
C GLY A 147 -18.22 9.79 30.46
N GLY A 148 -17.25 9.00 29.99
CA GLY A 148 -16.86 7.74 30.63
C GLY A 148 -17.74 6.51 30.38
N GLY A 149 -18.78 6.60 29.54
CA GLY A 149 -19.69 5.49 29.26
C GLY A 149 -19.94 5.28 27.77
N TYR A 150 -18.98 4.73 27.03
CA TYR A 150 -19.21 4.35 25.63
C TYR A 150 -18.73 2.93 25.31
N SER A 151 -19.69 2.02 25.15
CA SER A 151 -19.52 0.79 24.38
C SER A 151 -19.23 1.15 22.92
N ARG A 152 -18.23 0.51 22.31
CA ARG A 152 -17.80 0.75 20.92
C ARG A 152 -18.82 0.18 19.92
N GLN A 153 -20.05 0.64 19.96
CA GLN A 153 -21.02 0.37 18.90
C GLN A 153 -20.58 1.13 17.64
N LYS A 154 -20.73 0.50 16.47
CA LYS A 154 -20.45 1.14 15.17
C LYS A 154 -21.49 2.24 14.93
N VAL A 155 -21.25 3.42 15.50
CA VAL A 155 -22.01 4.62 15.19
C VAL A 155 -21.81 4.94 13.72
N ALA A 156 -22.91 5.25 13.02
CA ALA A 156 -22.87 5.65 11.62
C ALA A 156 -21.92 6.86 11.46
N VAL A 157 -21.10 6.85 10.40
CA VAL A 157 -20.21 7.99 10.12
C VAL A 157 -21.10 9.18 9.74
N PRO A 158 -21.00 10.33 10.44
CA PRO A 158 -21.85 11.48 10.16
C PRO A 158 -21.57 12.08 8.78
N ALA A 159 -22.56 12.79 8.25
CA ALA A 159 -22.46 13.48 6.97
C ALA A 159 -21.32 14.53 7.00
N PRO A 160 -20.62 14.76 5.89
CA PRO A 160 -19.54 15.72 5.84
C PRO A 160 -20.14 17.13 5.91
N ARG A 161 -19.69 17.93 6.89
CA ARG A 161 -20.22 19.28 7.11
C ARG A 161 -19.11 20.18 7.65
N LEU A 162 -19.07 21.43 7.17
CA LEU A 162 -18.24 22.45 7.78
C LEU A 162 -18.82 22.82 9.15
N ILE A 163 -17.92 22.95 10.13
CA ILE A 163 -18.26 23.37 11.49
C ILE A 163 -18.09 24.88 11.54
N SER A 164 -19.10 25.61 12.01
CA SER A 164 -18.97 27.05 12.23
C SER A 164 -18.20 27.33 13.53
N SER A 165 -17.54 28.48 13.62
CA SER A 165 -16.83 28.86 14.86
C SER A 165 -17.75 28.84 16.08
N SER A 166 -18.99 29.34 15.91
CA SER A 166 -20.00 29.35 16.97
C SER A 166 -20.38 27.96 17.48
N GLU A 167 -20.37 26.92 16.63
CA GLU A 167 -20.67 25.54 17.04
C GLU A 167 -19.54 24.89 17.84
N LEU A 168 -18.30 25.33 17.61
CA LEU A 168 -17.20 24.97 18.47
C LEU A 168 -17.42 25.68 19.81
N ASP A 169 -17.56 27.00 19.79
CA ASP A 169 -17.66 27.87 20.98
C ASP A 169 -18.83 27.48 21.92
N CYS A 170 -19.99 27.08 21.38
CA CYS A 170 -21.16 26.66 22.16
C CYS A 170 -21.00 25.34 22.93
N THR A 171 -19.90 24.59 22.75
CA THR A 171 -19.60 23.40 23.57
C THR A 171 -18.70 23.71 24.78
N PHE A 172 -18.29 24.98 24.94
CA PHE A 172 -17.34 25.43 25.97
C PHE A 172 -18.02 26.21 27.09
N GLU A 173 -18.87 25.55 27.88
CA GLU A 173 -18.99 25.91 29.31
C GLU A 173 -18.36 24.78 30.13
N VAL A 174 -17.06 24.89 30.37
CA VAL A 174 -16.27 24.44 31.55
C VAL A 174 -14.80 24.46 31.10
N GLY A 175 -14.01 25.34 31.74
CA GLY A 175 -12.65 25.66 31.34
C GLY A 175 -11.69 24.46 31.36
N THR A 176 -10.82 24.38 30.35
CA THR A 176 -9.41 23.96 30.40
C THR A 176 -8.80 24.03 28.99
N SER A 177 -7.50 24.27 28.92
CA SER A 177 -6.68 24.54 27.72
C SER A 177 -6.83 23.51 26.58
N ASN A 178 -6.84 24.04 25.36
CA ASN A 178 -7.30 23.51 24.07
C ASN A 178 -6.47 22.33 23.46
N PRO A 179 -6.99 21.08 23.41
CA PRO A 179 -6.40 19.97 22.67
C PRO A 179 -7.17 19.58 21.39
N VAL A 180 -8.28 20.26 21.08
CA VAL A 180 -9.22 19.89 19.99
C VAL A 180 -8.87 20.57 18.68
N TYR A 181 -8.45 21.84 18.70
CA TYR A 181 -8.05 22.58 17.49
C TYR A 181 -6.82 21.96 16.80
N ASN A 182 -5.84 21.47 17.58
CA ASN A 182 -4.64 20.81 17.04
C ASN A 182 -4.91 19.44 16.40
N LYS A 183 -6.16 18.95 16.44
CA LYS A 183 -6.52 17.59 16.00
C LYS A 183 -7.28 17.52 14.67
N LEU A 184 -7.68 18.67 14.10
CA LEU A 184 -8.32 18.75 12.78
C LEU A 184 -7.33 18.54 11.62
N LEU A 185 -6.02 18.59 11.88
CA LEU A 185 -4.98 18.16 10.95
C LEU A 185 -4.72 16.67 11.13
N LEU A 186 -5.42 15.82 10.37
CA LEU A 186 -5.14 14.39 10.38
C LEU A 186 -3.85 14.10 9.60
N THR A 187 -2.84 13.56 10.29
CA THR A 187 -1.64 13.02 9.65
C THR A 187 -1.94 11.60 9.11
N ILE A 188 -1.95 11.42 7.79
CA ILE A 188 -2.26 10.14 7.15
C ILE A 188 -0.98 9.56 6.54
N SER A 189 -0.78 8.24 6.66
CA SER A 189 0.36 7.54 6.04
C SER A 189 0.25 7.54 4.51
N GLN A 190 1.36 7.75 3.80
CA GLN A 190 1.45 7.74 2.34
C GLN A 190 0.87 6.46 1.71
N SER A 191 0.91 5.33 2.42
CA SER A 191 0.36 4.05 1.95
C SER A 191 -1.17 4.03 1.78
N LEU A 192 -1.90 4.98 2.37
CA LEU A 192 -3.37 5.01 2.39
C LEU A 192 -3.98 6.01 1.40
N VAL A 193 -3.20 6.58 0.49
CA VAL A 193 -3.67 7.61 -0.44
C VAL A 193 -3.66 7.09 -1.88
N SER A 194 -4.76 7.25 -2.60
CA SER A 194 -4.85 7.02 -4.05
C SER A 194 -4.95 8.37 -4.76
N CYS A 195 -4.03 8.64 -5.68
CA CYS A 195 -4.06 9.86 -6.49
C CYS A 195 -4.80 9.56 -7.80
N GLN A 196 -6.00 10.12 -8.00
CA GLN A 196 -6.67 10.15 -9.29
C GLN A 196 -7.37 11.50 -9.51
N GLU A 197 -7.09 12.02 -10.70
CA GLU A 197 -7.74 13.08 -11.48
C GLU A 197 -7.66 14.55 -11.05
N LYS A 198 -7.13 15.33 -12.01
CA LYS A 198 -7.14 16.78 -12.09
C LYS A 198 -8.56 17.26 -12.39
N ARG A 199 -9.23 17.92 -11.43
CA ARG A 199 -10.23 18.96 -11.73
C ARG A 199 -10.14 20.06 -10.68
N ALA A 200 -10.09 21.30 -11.16
CA ALA A 200 -10.11 22.52 -10.38
C ALA A 200 -11.42 22.66 -9.60
N ILE A 201 -11.42 23.44 -8.51
CA ILE A 201 -12.38 24.52 -8.21
C ILE A 201 -12.09 25.14 -6.82
N LEU A 202 -11.88 26.46 -6.86
CA LEU A 202 -11.99 27.55 -5.89
C LEU A 202 -11.39 27.43 -4.47
N GLU A 203 -10.37 28.28 -4.27
CA GLU A 203 -9.85 28.78 -3.01
C GLU A 203 -10.91 29.60 -2.24
N PHE A 204 -10.95 29.42 -0.92
CA PHE A 204 -11.28 30.52 -0.02
C PHE A 204 -10.16 30.62 1.03
N TYR A 205 -9.39 31.69 0.88
CA TYR A 205 -8.49 32.22 1.89
C TYR A 205 -9.31 32.86 3.01
N PHE A 206 -8.95 32.57 4.25
CA PHE A 206 -8.94 33.60 5.29
C PHE A 206 -7.62 33.48 6.04
N GLY A 207 -6.76 34.46 5.79
CA GLY A 207 -5.58 34.73 6.60
C GLY A 207 -5.93 35.63 7.78
N THR A 208 -5.04 35.54 8.77
CA THR A 208 -5.00 36.18 10.11
C THR A 208 -6.15 35.86 11.04
#